data_AF-A0A2S8EQC4-F1
#
_entry.id   AF-A0A2S8EQC4-F1
#
_cell.length_a   1.000
_cell.length_b   1.000
_cell.length_c   1.000
_cell.angle_alpha   90.00
_cell.angle_beta   90.00
_cell.angle_gamma   90.00
#
_symmetry.space_group_name_H-M   'P 1'
#
loop_
_entity.id
_entity.type
_entity.pdbx_description
1 polymer ?
#
loop_
_entity_poly.entity_id
_entity_poly.type
_entity_poly.pdbx_seq_one_letter_code
_entity_poly.pdbx_strand_id
1 'polypeptide(L)'
;MLATLPDGTGAQSIMIAAHRGSTRKVALLMLKPGFGVKDAFCVPAGSAAEQNELLEQMAGEVGALEVTPAFVAQAVEIALGDGVEQGLPPAPGLLEVAEVCSLDILTPQENDTEALMARADPEGHIKGLSKQAAGRLVNRSDDWAEHHPITDSWFEDDDEVDAALHEARSKRAQETAVWSVLETRRDKWARIIARSALTLQAASHPDADSFTATAQALLAGRALRKTPIMRDIVELTLDAWHSRDAEAPAEDEEFGGAMQLPPAKPERKGELARLLKASEITPDWVEGFLTAVVIAPKPVSPRKWVEALLGAAFPGLDEDGLQRYLDILMERHNALNRATADPRAMRERLAALSEEALSQWAQGFTEAQNRFRSAWLAKTLNADDRAVIRAIRAGRGNADEAEALRPLLPA
;
A
#
# COMPACT_ATOMS: atom_id res chain seq x y z
N MET A 1 9.73 18.46 -13.66
CA MET A 1 9.34 18.73 -12.25
C MET A 1 8.71 17.46 -11.73
N LEU A 2 8.84 17.16 -10.45
CA LEU A 2 8.28 15.94 -9.86
C LEU A 2 7.28 16.31 -8.77
N ALA A 3 6.18 15.57 -8.66
CA ALA A 3 5.23 15.69 -7.57
C ALA A 3 4.78 14.32 -7.09
N THR A 4 4.64 14.16 -5.78
CA THR A 4 3.98 12.97 -5.22
C THR A 4 2.47 13.12 -5.36
N LEU A 5 1.72 12.01 -5.25
CA LEU A 5 0.33 12.15 -4.85
C LEU A 5 0.26 12.66 -3.39
N PRO A 6 -0.89 13.15 -2.91
CA PRO A 6 -1.10 13.35 -1.49
C PRO A 6 -1.06 12.04 -0.67
N ASP A 7 -0.49 12.09 0.52
CA ASP A 7 -0.55 11.00 1.52
C ASP A 7 -1.91 10.94 2.24
N GLY A 8 -2.08 10.04 3.22
CA GLY A 8 -3.33 9.91 4.00
C GLY A 8 -3.70 11.13 4.86
N THR A 9 -2.72 12.01 5.14
CA THR A 9 -2.95 13.32 5.78
C THR A 9 -3.27 14.41 4.75
N GLY A 10 -3.14 14.08 3.47
CA GLY A 10 -3.25 14.99 2.34
C GLY A 10 -1.98 15.80 2.07
N ALA A 11 -0.86 15.53 2.75
CA ALA A 11 0.39 16.23 2.47
C ALA A 11 0.96 15.80 1.13
N GLN A 12 1.50 16.76 0.36
CA GLN A 12 2.04 16.54 -0.98
C GLN A 12 3.38 17.24 -1.12
N SER A 13 4.35 16.53 -1.70
CA SER A 13 5.69 17.06 -1.97
C SER A 13 5.85 17.38 -3.44
N ILE A 14 6.44 18.54 -3.76
CA ILE A 14 6.81 18.95 -5.12
C ILE A 14 8.31 19.26 -5.14
N MET A 15 9.00 18.75 -6.16
CA MET A 15 10.44 18.87 -6.35
C MET A 15 10.73 19.43 -7.74
N ILE A 16 11.60 20.44 -7.80
CA ILE A 16 11.87 21.17 -9.04
C ILE A 16 13.39 21.34 -9.19
N ALA A 17 13.99 20.69 -10.20
CA ALA A 17 15.30 21.10 -10.67
C ALA A 17 15.17 22.47 -11.34
N ALA A 18 15.83 23.47 -10.77
CA ALA A 18 15.78 24.82 -11.25
C ALA A 18 17.19 25.39 -11.48
N HIS A 19 17.32 26.30 -12.41
CA HIS A 19 18.58 26.98 -12.67
C HIS A 19 18.32 28.43 -13.00
N ARG A 20 19.19 29.31 -12.51
CA ARG A 20 19.17 30.73 -12.85
C ARG A 20 20.60 31.21 -13.05
N GLY A 21 20.91 31.61 -14.27
CA GLY A 21 22.29 31.88 -14.69
C GLY A 21 23.17 30.64 -14.53
N SER A 22 24.29 30.78 -13.81
CA SER A 22 25.20 29.67 -13.48
C SER A 22 24.81 28.89 -12.22
N THR A 23 23.81 29.36 -11.47
CA THR A 23 23.41 28.71 -10.21
C THR A 23 22.35 27.65 -10.47
N ARG A 24 22.58 26.46 -9.90
CA ARG A 24 21.68 25.30 -9.97
C ARG A 24 21.17 25.01 -8.56
N LYS A 25 19.87 24.74 -8.45
CA LYS A 25 19.21 24.41 -7.19
C LYS A 25 18.15 23.33 -7.40
N VAL A 26 17.81 22.62 -6.33
CA VAL A 26 16.60 21.81 -6.25
C VAL A 26 15.65 22.52 -5.30
N ALA A 27 14.53 23.01 -5.81
CA ALA A 27 13.48 23.61 -5.01
C ALA A 27 12.53 22.52 -4.51
N LEU A 28 12.14 22.62 -3.25
CA LEU A 28 11.32 21.66 -2.52
C LEU A 28 10.15 22.40 -1.90
N LEU A 29 8.95 21.85 -2.08
CA LEU A 29 7.70 22.38 -1.54
C LEU A 29 6.94 21.27 -0.83
N MET A 30 6.38 21.57 0.35
CA MET A 30 5.44 20.71 1.06
C MET A 30 4.10 21.44 1.17
N LEU A 31 3.08 20.90 0.50
CA LEU A 31 1.71 21.38 0.56
C LEU A 31 0.94 20.53 1.58
N LYS A 32 0.20 21.15 2.50
CA LYS A 32 -0.58 20.43 3.52
C LYS A 32 -1.96 21.06 3.71
N PRO A 33 -3.06 20.29 3.60
CA PRO A 33 -4.41 20.76 3.92
C PRO A 33 -4.51 21.30 5.34
N GLY A 34 -5.29 22.37 5.51
CA GLY A 34 -5.39 23.11 6.77
C GLY A 34 -4.15 23.94 7.11
N PHE A 35 -3.21 24.11 6.16
CA PHE A 35 -1.98 24.88 6.37
C PHE A 35 -1.56 25.65 5.10
N GLY A 36 -1.83 25.10 3.92
CA GLY A 36 -1.35 25.62 2.65
C GLY A 36 0.08 25.20 2.33
N VAL A 37 0.95 26.16 2.00
CA VAL A 37 2.38 25.90 1.75
C VAL A 37 3.12 25.79 3.09
N LYS A 38 3.26 24.56 3.59
CA LYS A 38 3.82 24.25 4.90
C LYS A 38 5.32 24.45 4.97
N ASP A 39 6.04 24.02 3.94
CA ASP A 39 7.48 24.20 3.83
C ASP A 39 7.87 24.52 2.39
N ALA A 40 8.94 25.29 2.24
CA ALA A 40 9.47 25.71 0.96
C ALA A 40 10.95 26.10 1.11
N PHE A 41 11.85 25.44 0.39
CA PHE A 41 13.28 25.77 0.43
C PHE A 41 14.00 25.33 -0.84
N CYS A 42 15.18 25.91 -1.08
CA CYS A 42 16.05 25.54 -2.19
C CYS A 42 17.36 24.93 -1.69
N VAL A 43 17.74 23.78 -2.22
CA VAL A 43 19.03 23.12 -1.97
C VAL A 43 19.98 23.47 -3.13
N PRO A 44 21.15 24.08 -2.88
CA PRO A 44 22.15 24.32 -3.92
C PRO A 44 22.64 23.00 -4.53
N ALA A 45 22.90 23.00 -5.83
CA ALA A 45 23.56 21.90 -6.52
C ALA A 45 24.72 22.46 -7.35
N GLY A 46 25.90 21.84 -7.26
CA GLY A 46 27.09 22.21 -8.01
C GLY A 46 27.04 21.80 -9.48
N SER A 47 26.19 20.83 -9.85
CA SER A 47 26.07 20.35 -11.23
C SER A 47 24.67 19.85 -11.58
N ALA A 48 24.41 19.64 -12.88
CA ALA A 48 23.17 19.01 -13.34
C ALA A 48 23.05 17.56 -12.86
N ALA A 49 24.19 16.83 -12.79
CA ALA A 49 24.21 15.46 -12.30
C ALA A 49 23.80 15.39 -10.83
N GLU A 50 24.31 16.30 -10.00
CA GLU A 50 23.94 16.42 -8.59
C GLU A 50 22.46 16.82 -8.40
N GLN A 51 21.91 17.70 -9.26
CA GLN A 51 20.46 17.97 -9.24
C GLN A 51 19.63 16.72 -9.49
N ASN A 52 20.03 15.91 -10.48
CA ASN A 52 19.33 14.69 -10.81
C ASN A 52 19.46 13.65 -9.69
N GLU A 53 20.65 13.49 -9.11
CA GLU A 53 20.88 12.58 -7.97
C GLU A 53 20.02 12.95 -6.75
N LEU A 54 19.96 14.25 -6.40
CA LEU A 54 19.09 14.74 -5.33
C LEU A 54 17.61 14.49 -5.63
N LEU A 55 17.17 14.70 -6.86
CA LEU A 55 15.79 14.42 -7.27
C LEU A 55 15.48 12.92 -7.23
N GLU A 56 16.37 12.06 -7.73
CA GLU A 56 16.20 10.62 -7.76
C GLU A 56 16.14 10.03 -6.35
N GLN A 57 17.02 10.46 -5.45
CA GLN A 57 17.01 10.04 -4.05
C GLN A 57 15.68 10.39 -3.38
N MET A 58 15.15 11.60 -3.62
CA MET A 58 13.90 12.06 -3.03
C MET A 58 12.65 11.45 -3.70
N ALA A 59 12.72 11.14 -4.99
CA ALA A 59 11.60 10.58 -5.75
C ALA A 59 11.46 9.06 -5.59
N GLY A 60 12.57 8.34 -5.44
CA GLY A 60 12.65 6.87 -5.42
C GLY A 60 11.90 6.22 -4.26
N GLU A 61 11.73 6.93 -3.14
CA GLU A 61 11.08 6.41 -1.94
C GLU A 61 9.55 6.54 -1.95
N VAL A 62 8.99 7.43 -2.79
CA VAL A 62 7.58 7.90 -2.63
C VAL A 62 6.74 7.83 -3.91
N GLY A 63 7.31 7.38 -5.04
CA GLY A 63 6.58 7.22 -6.30
C GLY A 63 6.19 8.56 -6.94
N ALA A 64 7.11 9.52 -6.98
CA ALA A 64 6.85 10.82 -7.57
C ALA A 64 6.66 10.74 -9.10
N LEU A 65 5.78 11.59 -9.64
CA LEU A 65 5.39 11.64 -11.04
C LEU A 65 5.96 12.88 -11.71
N GLU A 66 6.33 12.78 -12.98
CA GLU A 66 6.67 13.94 -13.78
C GLU A 66 5.43 14.80 -14.04
N VAL A 67 5.54 16.09 -13.72
CA VAL A 67 4.45 17.06 -13.85
C VAL A 67 4.91 18.33 -14.56
N THR A 68 3.93 19.11 -15.00
CA THR A 68 4.14 20.35 -15.76
C THR A 68 4.31 21.57 -14.84
N PRO A 69 4.95 22.65 -15.32
CA PRO A 69 5.01 23.92 -14.59
C PRO A 69 3.63 24.50 -14.29
N ALA A 70 2.67 24.34 -15.23
CA ALA A 70 1.30 24.80 -15.05
C ALA A 70 0.61 24.09 -13.87
N PHE A 71 0.84 22.78 -13.73
CA PHE A 71 0.36 22.03 -12.56
C PHE A 71 0.99 22.53 -11.26
N VAL A 72 2.30 22.76 -11.24
CA VAL A 72 2.99 23.27 -10.04
C VAL A 72 2.42 24.62 -9.60
N ALA A 73 2.23 25.55 -10.54
CA ALA A 73 1.59 26.83 -10.25
C ALA A 73 0.19 26.62 -9.66
N GLN A 74 -0.66 25.81 -10.32
CA GLN A 74 -2.01 25.51 -9.85
C GLN A 74 -2.02 24.88 -8.44
N ALA A 75 -1.13 23.93 -8.17
CA ALA A 75 -1.04 23.27 -6.87
C ALA A 75 -0.63 24.24 -5.76
N VAL A 76 0.31 25.15 -6.04
CA VAL A 76 0.72 26.21 -5.11
C VAL A 76 -0.41 27.20 -4.89
N GLU A 77 -1.12 27.62 -5.93
CA GLU A 77 -2.27 28.52 -5.83
C GLU A 77 -3.42 27.95 -4.99
N ILE A 78 -3.73 26.67 -5.17
CA ILE A 78 -4.71 25.94 -4.34
C ILE A 78 -4.25 25.91 -2.87
N ALA A 79 -2.97 25.61 -2.63
CA ALA A 79 -2.41 25.62 -1.27
C ALA A 79 -2.38 27.03 -0.66
N LEU A 80 -2.15 28.07 -1.44
CA LEU A 80 -2.24 29.45 -0.97
C LEU A 80 -3.67 29.81 -0.57
N GLY A 81 -4.68 29.35 -1.32
CA GLY A 81 -6.09 29.51 -0.94
C GLY A 81 -6.41 28.85 0.41
N ASP A 82 -5.95 27.61 0.60
CA ASP A 82 -6.08 26.89 1.87
C ASP A 82 -5.42 27.64 3.03
N GLY A 83 -4.20 28.16 2.84
CA GLY A 83 -3.51 28.97 3.86
C GLY A 83 -4.27 30.27 4.19
N VAL A 84 -4.80 30.97 3.18
CA VAL A 84 -5.61 32.19 3.36
C VAL A 84 -6.88 31.90 4.16
N GLU A 85 -7.58 30.82 3.86
CA GLU A 85 -8.78 30.41 4.60
C GLU A 85 -8.49 30.14 6.08
N GLN A 86 -7.31 29.58 6.39
CA GLN A 86 -6.86 29.32 7.76
C GLN A 86 -6.17 30.52 8.44
N GLY A 87 -6.00 31.65 7.74
CA GLY A 87 -5.26 32.79 8.25
C GLY A 87 -3.76 32.51 8.47
N LEU A 88 -3.20 31.55 7.75
CA LEU A 88 -1.81 31.13 7.85
C LEU A 88 -1.00 31.66 6.65
N PRO A 89 0.11 32.37 6.90
CA PRO A 89 1.00 32.79 5.81
C PRO A 89 1.74 31.57 5.23
N PRO A 90 2.08 31.58 3.93
CA PRO A 90 2.91 30.52 3.36
C PRO A 90 4.32 30.52 3.95
N ALA A 91 5.00 29.38 3.87
CA ALA A 91 6.41 29.25 4.25
C ALA A 91 7.28 30.35 3.60
N PRO A 92 8.13 31.07 4.36
CA PRO A 92 8.90 32.20 3.83
C PRO A 92 9.78 31.88 2.63
N GLY A 93 10.33 30.65 2.58
CA GLY A 93 11.16 30.20 1.46
C GLY A 93 10.40 30.01 0.15
N LEU A 94 9.07 30.13 0.14
CA LEU A 94 8.27 30.16 -1.08
C LEU A 94 8.68 31.32 -1.99
N LEU A 95 9.14 32.45 -1.43
CA LEU A 95 9.65 33.57 -2.21
C LEU A 95 10.86 33.17 -3.06
N GLU A 96 11.84 32.48 -2.46
CA GLU A 96 13.01 31.99 -3.18
C GLU A 96 12.61 30.93 -4.22
N VAL A 97 11.71 30.00 -3.86
CA VAL A 97 11.22 28.98 -4.80
C VAL A 97 10.53 29.62 -5.99
N ALA A 98 9.64 30.60 -5.77
CA ALA A 98 8.95 31.31 -6.84
C ALA A 98 9.93 32.06 -7.75
N GLU A 99 10.93 32.72 -7.17
CA GLU A 99 11.95 33.47 -7.91
C GLU A 99 12.87 32.58 -8.76
N VAL A 100 13.23 31.40 -8.24
CA VAL A 100 14.14 30.46 -8.90
C VAL A 100 13.39 29.61 -9.94
N CYS A 101 12.11 29.31 -9.71
CA CYS A 101 11.28 28.51 -10.60
C CYS A 101 10.47 29.36 -11.61
N SER A 102 10.59 30.69 -11.56
CA SER A 102 9.80 31.63 -12.38
C SER A 102 8.29 31.39 -12.25
N LEU A 103 7.83 31.17 -11.01
CA LEU A 103 6.41 31.10 -10.69
C LEU A 103 5.87 32.53 -10.58
N ASP A 104 5.57 33.12 -11.74
CA ASP A 104 5.09 34.50 -11.82
C ASP A 104 3.59 34.57 -11.50
N ILE A 105 3.21 35.52 -10.63
CA ILE A 105 1.81 35.88 -10.29
C ILE A 105 1.00 34.67 -9.77
N LEU A 106 1.27 34.28 -8.53
CA LEU A 106 0.48 33.26 -7.82
C LEU A 106 -0.76 33.91 -7.18
N THR A 107 -1.95 33.45 -7.57
CA THR A 107 -3.22 33.91 -6.98
C THR A 107 -3.84 32.80 -6.13
N PRO A 108 -4.22 33.05 -4.85
CA PRO A 108 -4.93 32.04 -4.05
C PRO A 108 -6.20 31.54 -4.75
N GLN A 109 -6.38 30.21 -4.80
CA GLN A 109 -7.51 29.55 -5.48
C GLN A 109 -8.35 28.70 -4.51
N GLU A 110 -9.64 28.53 -4.82
CA GLU A 110 -10.54 27.67 -4.04
C GLU A 110 -10.04 26.21 -4.00
N ASN A 111 -10.01 25.65 -2.80
CA ASN A 111 -9.52 24.29 -2.51
C ASN A 111 -10.66 23.31 -2.14
N ASP A 112 -11.94 23.71 -2.22
CA ASP A 112 -13.04 22.80 -1.92
C ASP A 112 -13.11 21.62 -2.91
N THR A 113 -13.71 20.53 -2.45
CA THR A 113 -13.76 19.27 -3.19
C THR A 113 -14.47 19.42 -4.55
N GLU A 114 -15.52 20.25 -4.64
CA GLU A 114 -16.24 20.46 -5.89
C GLU A 114 -15.38 21.21 -6.91
N ALA A 115 -14.69 22.27 -6.48
CA ALA A 115 -13.77 23.03 -7.31
C ALA A 115 -12.60 22.17 -7.81
N LEU A 116 -12.05 21.28 -6.97
CA LEU A 116 -11.00 20.34 -7.39
C LEU A 116 -11.51 19.34 -8.43
N MET A 117 -12.73 18.81 -8.26
CA MET A 117 -13.32 17.91 -9.24
C MET A 117 -13.66 18.61 -10.56
N ALA A 118 -14.09 19.87 -10.53
CA ALA A 118 -14.31 20.65 -11.74
C ALA A 118 -13.00 20.86 -12.53
N ARG A 119 -11.86 21.03 -11.83
CA ARG A 119 -10.53 21.09 -12.46
C ARG A 119 -10.09 19.73 -13.01
N ALA A 120 -10.45 18.64 -12.33
CA ALA A 120 -10.13 17.29 -12.79
C ALA A 120 -11.03 16.82 -13.96
N ASP A 121 -12.22 17.37 -14.11
CA ASP A 121 -13.13 16.99 -15.21
C ASP A 121 -13.73 18.23 -15.87
N PRO A 122 -12.89 19.08 -16.51
CA PRO A 122 -13.31 20.41 -16.98
C PRO A 122 -14.38 20.32 -18.07
N GLU A 123 -14.34 19.25 -18.88
CA GLU A 123 -15.29 18.99 -19.96
C GLU A 123 -16.49 18.14 -19.49
N GLY A 124 -16.50 17.71 -18.22
CA GLY A 124 -17.57 16.90 -17.65
C GLY A 124 -17.68 15.51 -18.27
N HIS A 125 -16.60 14.99 -18.84
CA HIS A 125 -16.56 13.69 -19.49
C HIS A 125 -16.83 12.55 -18.51
N ILE A 126 -16.18 12.57 -17.34
CA ILE A 126 -16.34 11.54 -16.32
C ILE A 126 -17.73 11.66 -15.69
N LYS A 127 -18.16 12.88 -15.39
CA LYS A 127 -19.50 13.18 -14.86
C LYS A 127 -20.61 12.78 -15.83
N GLY A 128 -20.36 12.85 -17.13
CA GLY A 128 -21.28 12.46 -18.19
C GLY A 128 -21.38 10.95 -18.45
N LEU A 129 -20.52 10.14 -17.84
CA LEU A 129 -20.55 8.69 -18.02
C LEU A 129 -21.83 8.04 -17.48
N SER A 130 -22.22 6.93 -18.09
CA SER A 130 -23.25 6.06 -17.50
C SER A 130 -22.82 5.55 -16.12
N LYS A 131 -23.80 5.27 -15.24
CA LYS A 131 -23.53 4.70 -13.90
C LYS A 131 -22.66 3.43 -13.94
N GLN A 132 -22.83 2.60 -14.98
CA GLN A 132 -22.03 1.39 -15.16
C GLN A 132 -20.58 1.71 -15.56
N ALA A 133 -20.37 2.67 -16.46
CA ALA A 133 -19.04 3.07 -16.89
C ALA A 133 -18.27 3.77 -15.76
N ALA A 134 -18.89 4.73 -15.07
CA ALA A 134 -18.33 5.33 -13.86
C ALA A 134 -18.05 4.27 -12.78
N GLY A 135 -18.98 3.32 -12.61
CA GLY A 135 -18.79 2.19 -11.69
C GLY A 135 -17.55 1.34 -11.98
N ARG A 136 -17.25 1.08 -13.27
CA ARG A 136 -16.03 0.37 -13.68
C ARG A 136 -14.77 1.15 -13.37
N LEU A 137 -14.78 2.47 -13.58
CA LEU A 137 -13.65 3.33 -13.21
C LEU A 137 -13.39 3.25 -11.71
N VAL A 138 -14.42 3.44 -10.87
CA VAL A 138 -14.29 3.32 -9.40
C VAL A 138 -13.76 1.95 -8.99
N ASN A 139 -14.18 0.87 -9.64
CA ASN A 139 -13.73 -0.47 -9.28
C ASN A 139 -12.24 -0.72 -9.58
N ARG A 140 -11.60 0.07 -10.45
CA ARG A 140 -10.14 -0.01 -10.69
C ARG A 140 -9.32 0.45 -9.48
N SER A 141 -9.95 1.09 -8.49
CA SER A 141 -9.24 1.49 -7.28
C SER A 141 -8.75 0.31 -6.44
N ASP A 142 -9.19 -0.92 -6.74
CA ASP A 142 -8.74 -2.16 -6.08
C ASP A 142 -7.25 -2.45 -6.35
N ASP A 143 -6.72 -1.97 -7.48
CA ASP A 143 -5.34 -2.20 -7.92
C ASP A 143 -4.41 -1.00 -7.66
N TRP A 144 -4.91 0.09 -7.04
CA TRP A 144 -4.13 1.33 -6.91
C TRP A 144 -2.84 1.16 -6.12
N ALA A 145 -2.84 0.35 -5.06
CA ALA A 145 -1.65 0.13 -4.24
C ALA A 145 -0.48 -0.51 -5.03
N GLU A 146 -0.77 -1.18 -6.15
CA GLU A 146 0.26 -1.76 -7.02
C GLU A 146 0.98 -0.71 -7.86
N HIS A 147 0.28 0.36 -8.24
CA HIS A 147 0.79 1.44 -9.09
C HIS A 147 1.24 2.66 -8.30
N HIS A 148 0.64 2.91 -7.13
CA HIS A 148 0.79 4.12 -6.34
C HIS A 148 1.16 3.77 -4.88
N PRO A 149 2.44 3.46 -4.58
CA PRO A 149 2.86 3.02 -3.24
C PRO A 149 2.46 3.96 -2.09
N ILE A 150 2.27 5.25 -2.39
CA ILE A 150 1.81 6.25 -1.42
C ILE A 150 0.42 5.95 -0.85
N THR A 151 -0.42 5.15 -1.51
CA THR A 151 -1.72 4.74 -0.94
C THR A 151 -1.57 3.85 0.29
N ASP A 152 -0.39 3.25 0.52
CA ASP A 152 -0.10 2.52 1.77
C ASP A 152 -0.08 3.46 3.00
N SER A 153 0.03 4.77 2.78
CA SER A 153 -0.10 5.79 3.82
C SER A 153 -1.53 6.26 4.05
N TRP A 154 -2.50 5.75 3.27
CA TRP A 154 -3.89 6.19 3.35
C TRP A 154 -4.61 5.44 4.47
N PHE A 155 -4.39 5.89 5.70
CA PHE A 155 -5.08 5.43 6.88
C PHE A 155 -5.45 6.61 7.79
N GLU A 156 -6.37 6.37 8.71
CA GLU A 156 -6.68 7.32 9.78
C GLU A 156 -5.89 6.94 11.04
N ASP A 157 -5.32 7.93 11.71
CA ASP A 157 -4.58 7.73 12.95
C ASP A 157 -4.64 8.96 13.85
N ASP A 158 -5.85 9.26 14.31
CA ASP A 158 -6.07 10.33 15.29
C ASP A 158 -6.89 9.83 16.48
N ASP A 159 -7.01 10.69 17.48
CA ASP A 159 -7.62 10.40 18.77
C ASP A 159 -9.09 9.92 18.65
N GLU A 160 -9.83 10.36 17.63
CA GLU A 160 -11.21 9.91 17.42
C GLU A 160 -11.25 8.44 16.98
N VAL A 161 -10.39 8.08 16.04
CA VAL A 161 -10.26 6.69 15.55
C VAL A 161 -9.75 5.80 16.67
N ASP A 162 -8.75 6.28 17.41
CA ASP A 162 -8.16 5.55 18.53
C ASP A 162 -9.20 5.27 19.63
N ALA A 163 -9.96 6.28 20.05
CA ALA A 163 -11.03 6.12 21.03
C ALA A 163 -12.09 5.12 20.56
N ALA A 164 -12.54 5.25 19.30
CA ALA A 164 -13.54 4.35 18.72
C ALA A 164 -13.07 2.89 18.65
N LEU A 165 -11.78 2.67 18.39
CA LEU A 165 -11.17 1.34 18.34
C LEU A 165 -10.96 0.73 19.73
N HIS A 166 -10.59 1.52 20.74
CA HIS A 166 -10.46 1.06 22.12
C HIS A 166 -11.79 0.62 22.75
N GLU A 167 -12.89 1.29 22.41
CA GLU A 167 -14.22 0.93 22.89
C GLU A 167 -14.74 -0.38 22.27
N ALA A 168 -14.25 -0.74 21.08
CA ALA A 168 -14.72 -1.88 20.32
C ALA A 168 -14.18 -3.22 20.86
N ARG A 169 -15.08 -4.05 21.40
CA ARG A 169 -14.74 -5.33 22.06
C ARG A 169 -14.49 -6.52 21.12
N SER A 170 -14.51 -6.33 19.81
CA SER A 170 -14.28 -7.41 18.83
C SER A 170 -13.77 -6.85 17.51
N LYS A 171 -13.10 -7.69 16.69
CA LYS A 171 -12.63 -7.30 15.34
C LYS A 171 -13.75 -6.73 14.46
N ARG A 172 -14.93 -7.34 14.51
CA ARG A 172 -16.11 -6.86 13.76
C ARG A 172 -16.61 -5.50 14.25
N ALA A 173 -16.56 -5.28 15.57
CA ALA A 173 -16.91 -3.99 16.16
C ALA A 173 -15.86 -2.92 15.80
N GLN A 174 -14.57 -3.26 15.79
CA GLN A 174 -13.48 -2.37 15.37
C GLN A 174 -13.65 -1.94 13.92
N GLU A 175 -13.86 -2.90 13.01
CA GLU A 175 -14.12 -2.59 11.59
C GLU A 175 -15.35 -1.69 11.44
N THR A 176 -16.43 -1.97 12.18
CA THR A 176 -17.65 -1.14 12.16
C THR A 176 -17.38 0.28 12.68
N ALA A 177 -16.56 0.43 13.71
CA ALA A 177 -16.15 1.72 14.27
C ALA A 177 -15.37 2.54 13.22
N VAL A 178 -14.38 1.94 12.57
CA VAL A 178 -13.61 2.62 11.49
C VAL A 178 -14.54 3.02 10.35
N TRP A 179 -15.44 2.14 9.90
CA TRP A 179 -16.43 2.51 8.88
C TRP A 179 -17.28 3.73 9.30
N SER A 180 -17.66 3.82 10.58
CA SER A 180 -18.44 4.94 11.11
C SER A 180 -17.66 6.24 11.07
N VAL A 181 -16.39 6.22 11.48
CA VAL A 181 -15.51 7.40 11.39
C VAL A 181 -15.30 7.81 9.94
N LEU A 182 -15.00 6.88 9.03
CA LEU A 182 -14.76 7.22 7.62
C LEU A 182 -15.99 7.85 6.95
N GLU A 183 -17.20 7.50 7.39
CA GLU A 183 -18.42 8.13 6.88
C GLU A 183 -18.49 9.63 7.22
N THR A 184 -17.98 10.06 8.39
CA THR A 184 -17.89 11.48 8.75
C THR A 184 -16.79 12.22 7.97
N ARG A 185 -15.84 11.46 7.39
CA ARG A 185 -14.66 11.97 6.68
C ARG A 185 -14.72 11.79 5.17
N ARG A 186 -15.91 11.55 4.63
CA ARG A 186 -16.15 11.36 3.19
C ARG A 186 -15.57 12.50 2.34
N ASP A 187 -15.76 13.76 2.76
CA ASP A 187 -15.22 14.92 2.03
C ASP A 187 -13.69 14.95 2.04
N LYS A 188 -13.07 14.70 3.20
CA LYS A 188 -11.60 14.62 3.35
C LYS A 188 -11.02 13.62 2.33
N TRP A 189 -11.55 12.40 2.29
CA TRP A 189 -11.04 11.37 1.38
C TRP A 189 -11.33 11.68 -0.08
N ALA A 190 -12.53 12.20 -0.40
CA ALA A 190 -12.84 12.66 -1.75
C ALA A 190 -11.86 13.75 -2.22
N ARG A 191 -11.47 14.66 -1.33
CA ARG A 191 -10.51 15.73 -1.61
C ARG A 191 -9.09 15.23 -1.84
N ILE A 192 -8.60 14.32 -0.99
CA ILE A 192 -7.30 13.65 -1.18
C ILE A 192 -7.26 12.98 -2.56
N ILE A 193 -8.30 12.20 -2.88
CA ILE A 193 -8.42 11.49 -4.16
C ILE A 193 -8.53 12.45 -5.35
N ALA A 194 -9.26 13.57 -5.22
CA ALA A 194 -9.36 14.58 -6.28
C ALA A 194 -8.01 15.27 -6.55
N ARG A 195 -7.23 15.58 -5.50
CA ARG A 195 -5.88 16.14 -5.67
C ARG A 195 -4.90 15.13 -6.28
N SER A 196 -5.03 13.85 -5.94
CA SER A 196 -4.32 12.78 -6.65
C SER A 196 -4.69 12.74 -8.13
N ALA A 197 -5.98 12.87 -8.47
CA ALA A 197 -6.45 12.92 -9.85
C ALA A 197 -5.80 14.05 -10.65
N LEU A 198 -5.73 15.26 -10.10
CA LEU A 198 -5.07 16.41 -10.75
C LEU A 198 -3.58 16.13 -11.03
N THR A 199 -2.90 15.49 -10.07
CA THR A 199 -1.48 15.13 -10.21
C THR A 199 -1.30 14.09 -11.32
N LEU A 200 -2.15 13.07 -11.34
CA LEU A 200 -2.13 12.02 -12.36
C LEU A 200 -2.46 12.57 -13.76
N GLN A 201 -3.37 13.53 -13.86
CA GLN A 201 -3.69 14.19 -15.13
C GLN A 201 -2.52 15.01 -15.66
N ALA A 202 -1.86 15.78 -14.78
CA ALA A 202 -0.66 16.52 -15.15
C ALA A 202 0.47 15.60 -15.63
N ALA A 203 0.52 14.38 -15.10
CA ALA A 203 1.44 13.32 -15.51
C ALA A 203 0.95 12.47 -16.68
N SER A 204 -0.25 12.74 -17.24
CA SER A 204 -0.90 11.93 -18.28
C SER A 204 -1.01 10.43 -17.91
N HIS A 205 -1.18 10.13 -16.62
CA HIS A 205 -1.24 8.77 -16.10
C HIS A 205 -2.61 8.12 -16.39
N PRO A 206 -2.68 6.84 -16.82
CA PRO A 206 -3.92 6.16 -17.19
C PRO A 206 -4.96 6.04 -16.06
N ASP A 207 -4.52 6.12 -14.80
CA ASP A 207 -5.42 6.06 -13.64
C ASP A 207 -6.13 7.38 -13.32
N ALA A 208 -5.78 8.49 -13.98
CA ALA A 208 -6.39 9.81 -13.76
C ALA A 208 -7.93 9.78 -13.73
N ASP A 209 -8.55 9.11 -14.71
CA ASP A 209 -10.01 8.99 -14.81
C ASP A 209 -10.60 8.15 -13.67
N SER A 210 -9.86 7.14 -13.21
CA SER A 210 -10.26 6.28 -12.09
C SER A 210 -10.30 7.08 -10.79
N PHE A 211 -9.27 7.87 -10.51
CA PHE A 211 -9.23 8.75 -9.33
C PHE A 211 -10.34 9.80 -9.40
N THR A 212 -10.53 10.44 -10.56
CA THR A 212 -11.60 11.42 -10.78
C THR A 212 -12.98 10.82 -10.52
N ALA A 213 -13.29 9.67 -11.11
CA ALA A 213 -14.56 8.98 -10.92
C ALA A 213 -14.78 8.55 -9.46
N THR A 214 -13.72 8.16 -8.76
CA THR A 214 -13.79 7.74 -7.35
C THR A 214 -14.08 8.93 -6.44
N ALA A 215 -13.39 10.06 -6.61
CA ALA A 215 -13.70 11.29 -5.87
C ALA A 215 -15.15 11.73 -6.09
N GLN A 216 -15.61 11.79 -7.35
CA GLN A 216 -16.99 12.11 -7.70
C GLN A 216 -18.00 11.16 -7.06
N ALA A 217 -17.73 9.85 -7.07
CA ALA A 217 -18.60 8.86 -6.48
C ALA A 217 -18.68 8.97 -4.95
N LEU A 218 -17.56 9.27 -4.28
CA LEU A 218 -17.54 9.49 -2.83
C LEU A 218 -18.38 10.71 -2.46
N LEU A 219 -18.21 11.84 -3.13
CA LEU A 219 -18.98 13.05 -2.85
C LEU A 219 -20.48 12.87 -3.18
N ALA A 220 -20.80 12.10 -4.22
CA ALA A 220 -22.18 11.74 -4.58
C ALA A 220 -22.84 10.72 -3.64
N GLY A 221 -22.18 10.34 -2.53
CA GLY A 221 -22.77 9.46 -1.51
C GLY A 221 -22.73 7.97 -1.87
N ARG A 222 -21.83 7.52 -2.76
CA ARG A 222 -21.62 6.07 -2.97
C ARG A 222 -21.24 5.42 -1.65
N ALA A 223 -21.89 4.30 -1.31
CA ALA A 223 -21.60 3.56 -0.09
C ALA A 223 -20.11 3.19 -0.02
N LEU A 224 -19.41 3.58 1.06
CA LEU A 224 -17.95 3.42 1.18
C LEU A 224 -17.53 1.95 1.05
N ARG A 225 -18.29 1.02 1.64
CA ARG A 225 -18.06 -0.43 1.53
C ARG A 225 -18.06 -0.97 0.09
N LYS A 226 -18.68 -0.26 -0.84
CA LYS A 226 -18.74 -0.61 -2.27
C LYS A 226 -17.67 0.12 -3.10
N THR A 227 -16.74 0.80 -2.47
CA THR A 227 -15.62 1.50 -3.10
C THR A 227 -14.33 0.83 -2.64
N PRO A 228 -13.59 0.15 -3.55
CA PRO A 228 -12.47 -0.70 -3.15
C PRO A 228 -11.41 -0.01 -2.29
N ILE A 229 -10.95 1.17 -2.68
CA ILE A 229 -9.91 1.91 -1.96
C ILE A 229 -10.34 2.24 -0.52
N MET A 230 -11.64 2.43 -0.27
CA MET A 230 -12.12 2.69 1.09
C MET A 230 -12.06 1.44 1.98
N ARG A 231 -12.11 0.23 1.41
CA ARG A 231 -11.86 -0.99 2.18
C ARG A 231 -10.39 -1.10 2.55
N ASP A 232 -9.50 -0.78 1.61
CA ASP A 232 -8.06 -0.77 1.88
C ASP A 232 -7.71 0.26 2.96
N ILE A 233 -8.32 1.46 2.94
CA ILE A 233 -8.16 2.47 4.00
C ILE A 233 -8.60 1.93 5.37
N VAL A 234 -9.70 1.17 5.45
CA VAL A 234 -10.14 0.53 6.70
C VAL A 234 -9.11 -0.49 7.18
N GLU A 235 -8.61 -1.33 6.28
CA GLU A 235 -7.59 -2.34 6.60
C GLU A 235 -6.31 -1.66 7.11
N LEU A 236 -5.80 -0.65 6.40
CA LEU A 236 -4.60 0.10 6.78
C LEU A 236 -4.79 0.85 8.12
N THR A 237 -5.97 1.40 8.38
CA THR A 237 -6.31 2.05 9.65
C THR A 237 -6.27 1.06 10.82
N LEU A 238 -6.88 -0.10 10.66
CA LEU A 238 -6.83 -1.15 11.68
C LEU A 238 -5.39 -1.62 11.87
N ASP A 239 -4.64 -1.84 10.80
CA ASP A 239 -3.27 -2.35 10.89
C ASP A 239 -2.31 -1.33 11.54
N ALA A 240 -2.46 -0.04 11.25
CA ALA A 240 -1.71 1.03 11.90
C ALA A 240 -1.98 1.05 13.42
N TRP A 241 -3.26 0.97 13.81
CA TRP A 241 -3.65 0.94 15.22
C TRP A 241 -3.10 -0.29 15.95
N HIS A 242 -3.25 -1.49 15.39
CA HIS A 242 -2.70 -2.72 16.00
C HIS A 242 -1.18 -2.72 16.07
N SER A 243 -0.49 -2.10 15.11
CA SER A 243 0.98 -2.00 15.13
C SER A 243 1.44 -1.09 16.28
N ARG A 244 0.73 0.02 16.52
CA ARG A 244 1.01 0.93 17.63
C ARG A 244 0.75 0.27 18.99
N ASP A 245 -0.36 -0.45 19.13
CA ASP A 245 -0.69 -1.17 20.37
C ASP A 245 0.35 -2.28 20.67
N ALA A 246 0.92 -2.89 19.64
CA ALA A 246 2.02 -3.84 19.78
C ALA A 246 3.39 -3.18 20.09
N GLU A 247 3.56 -1.89 19.78
CA GLU A 247 4.78 -1.10 20.09
C GLU A 247 4.74 -0.43 21.46
N ALA A 248 3.58 -0.37 22.13
CA ALA A 248 3.53 -0.10 23.56
C ALA A 248 4.44 -1.13 24.25
N PRO A 249 5.34 -0.74 25.16
CA PRO A 249 6.13 -1.71 25.89
C PRO A 249 5.12 -2.63 26.55
N ALA A 250 5.08 -3.88 26.09
CA ALA A 250 4.39 -4.94 26.79
C ALA A 250 4.89 -4.81 28.23
N GLU A 251 4.01 -4.41 29.15
CA GLU A 251 4.25 -4.70 30.56
C GLU A 251 4.71 -6.13 30.58
N ASP A 252 5.90 -6.38 31.13
CA ASP A 252 6.66 -7.62 31.07
C ASP A 252 5.76 -8.84 31.34
N GLU A 253 5.01 -9.30 30.34
CA GLU A 253 4.63 -10.68 30.23
C GLU A 253 5.91 -11.34 29.77
N GLU A 254 6.76 -11.65 30.75
CA GLU A 254 7.62 -12.82 30.72
C GLU A 254 6.78 -13.97 30.18
N PHE A 255 6.76 -14.11 28.85
CA PHE A 255 6.38 -15.35 28.21
C PHE A 255 7.44 -16.33 28.68
N GLY A 256 7.05 -17.08 29.71
CA GLY A 256 7.88 -18.01 30.46
C GLY A 256 8.78 -18.79 29.50
N GLY A 257 10.06 -18.86 29.90
CA GLY A 257 11.18 -19.23 29.07
C GLY A 257 10.90 -20.32 28.05
N ALA A 258 11.41 -20.10 26.83
CA ALA A 258 11.54 -21.06 25.74
C ALA A 258 10.85 -22.40 26.02
N MET A 259 9.53 -22.44 25.78
CA MET A 259 8.78 -23.69 25.85
C MET A 259 9.39 -24.60 24.77
N GLN A 260 10.33 -25.45 25.19
CA GLN A 260 10.85 -26.53 24.37
C GLN A 260 9.72 -27.51 24.19
N LEU A 261 8.89 -27.25 23.19
CA LEU A 261 7.97 -28.24 22.65
C LEU A 261 8.82 -29.48 22.34
N PRO A 262 8.39 -30.68 22.76
CA PRO A 262 9.09 -31.90 22.39
C PRO A 262 9.24 -31.93 20.87
N PRO A 263 10.39 -32.37 20.33
CA PRO A 263 10.61 -32.37 18.89
C PRO A 263 9.48 -33.13 18.21
N ALA A 264 8.72 -32.43 17.38
CA ALA A 264 7.64 -33.02 16.60
C ALA A 264 8.20 -34.19 15.78
N LYS A 265 7.44 -35.28 15.70
CA LYS A 265 7.85 -36.42 14.87
C LYS A 265 7.90 -35.96 13.42
N PRO A 266 8.99 -36.26 12.67
CA PRO A 266 9.11 -35.84 11.28
C PRO A 266 7.88 -36.23 10.45
N GLU A 267 7.47 -35.37 9.55
CA GLU A 267 6.42 -35.67 8.57
C GLU A 267 6.74 -36.97 7.81
N ARG A 268 5.78 -37.90 7.75
CA ARG A 268 5.87 -39.11 6.94
C ARG A 268 5.52 -38.80 5.49
N LYS A 269 6.08 -39.57 4.55
CA LYS A 269 5.81 -39.38 3.11
C LYS A 269 4.30 -39.35 2.80
N GLY A 270 3.83 -38.21 2.27
CA GLY A 270 2.44 -37.97 1.88
C GLY A 270 1.46 -37.86 3.04
N GLU A 271 1.94 -37.63 4.27
CA GLU A 271 1.08 -37.50 5.46
C GLU A 271 0.22 -36.25 5.40
N LEU A 272 0.81 -35.09 5.08
CA LEU A 272 0.06 -33.84 4.95
C LEU A 272 -1.03 -33.94 3.87
N ALA A 273 -0.73 -34.56 2.73
CA ALA A 273 -1.69 -34.79 1.66
C ALA A 273 -2.90 -35.64 2.10
N ARG A 274 -2.71 -36.58 3.05
CA ARG A 274 -3.81 -37.38 3.60
C ARG A 274 -4.68 -36.58 4.55
N LEU A 275 -4.06 -35.75 5.39
CA LEU A 275 -4.77 -34.85 6.31
C LEU A 275 -5.60 -33.82 5.56
N LEU A 276 -5.08 -33.32 4.44
CA LEU A 276 -5.72 -32.31 3.59
C LEU A 276 -6.68 -32.89 2.54
N LYS A 277 -6.91 -34.21 2.52
CA LYS A 277 -7.69 -34.87 1.45
C LYS A 277 -9.12 -34.32 1.30
N ALA A 278 -9.70 -33.81 2.39
CA ALA A 278 -11.04 -33.25 2.43
C ALA A 278 -11.05 -31.70 2.45
N SER A 279 -9.89 -31.05 2.36
CA SER A 279 -9.79 -29.59 2.25
C SER A 279 -9.59 -29.14 0.81
N GLU A 280 -9.79 -27.85 0.56
CA GLU A 280 -9.56 -27.24 -0.76
C GLU A 280 -8.08 -26.88 -1.00
N ILE A 281 -7.23 -27.07 0.00
CA ILE A 281 -5.79 -26.75 -0.06
C ILE A 281 -4.92 -28.00 -0.19
N THR A 282 -3.75 -27.83 -0.82
CA THR A 282 -2.76 -28.87 -1.07
C THR A 282 -1.49 -28.66 -0.22
N PRO A 283 -0.61 -29.68 -0.08
CA PRO A 283 0.69 -29.49 0.57
C PRO A 283 1.54 -28.38 -0.05
N ASP A 284 1.56 -28.29 -1.38
CA ASP A 284 2.33 -27.28 -2.10
C ASP A 284 1.76 -25.87 -1.88
N TRP A 285 0.43 -25.75 -1.82
CA TRP A 285 -0.25 -24.52 -1.42
C TRP A 285 0.14 -24.08 0.00
N VAL A 286 0.15 -25.01 0.97
CA VAL A 286 0.58 -24.72 2.35
C VAL A 286 2.04 -24.27 2.38
N GLU A 287 2.90 -24.88 1.57
CA GLU A 287 4.31 -24.51 1.48
C GLU A 287 4.50 -23.10 0.92
N GLY A 288 3.74 -22.73 -0.13
CA GLY A 288 3.71 -21.36 -0.66
C GLY A 288 3.24 -20.35 0.37
N PHE A 289 2.14 -20.64 1.06
CA PHE A 289 1.59 -19.79 2.11
C PHE A 289 2.60 -19.55 3.24
N LEU A 290 3.22 -20.62 3.75
CA LEU A 290 4.24 -20.50 4.80
C LEU A 290 5.50 -19.80 4.30
N THR A 291 5.87 -19.95 3.02
CA THR A 291 7.02 -19.25 2.47
C THR A 291 6.80 -17.74 2.51
N ALA A 292 5.63 -17.27 2.10
CA ALA A 292 5.28 -15.85 2.18
C ALA A 292 5.25 -15.34 3.63
N VAL A 293 4.78 -16.13 4.59
CA VAL A 293 4.82 -15.79 6.02
C VAL A 293 6.25 -15.61 6.52
N VAL A 294 7.15 -16.51 6.12
CA VAL A 294 8.55 -16.53 6.58
C VAL A 294 9.36 -15.36 6.02
N ILE A 295 9.18 -15.04 4.73
CA ILE A 295 9.98 -14.00 4.06
C ILE A 295 9.33 -12.61 4.12
N ALA A 296 8.19 -12.48 4.77
CA ALA A 296 7.50 -11.20 4.88
C ALA A 296 8.42 -10.12 5.48
N PRO A 297 8.49 -8.92 4.88
CA PRO A 297 9.31 -7.82 5.39
C PRO A 297 9.02 -7.44 6.85
N LYS A 298 7.77 -7.60 7.31
CA LYS A 298 7.43 -7.52 8.73
C LYS A 298 7.04 -8.90 9.28
N PRO A 299 7.41 -9.23 10.54
CA PRO A 299 7.06 -10.50 11.15
C PRO A 299 5.54 -10.70 11.23
N VAL A 300 5.05 -11.83 10.75
CA VAL A 300 3.66 -12.25 10.93
C VAL A 300 3.56 -13.16 12.16
N SER A 301 2.75 -12.78 13.15
CA SER A 301 2.59 -13.55 14.39
C SER A 301 2.14 -15.00 14.13
N PRO A 302 2.75 -16.01 14.79
CA PRO A 302 2.34 -17.42 14.75
C PRO A 302 0.84 -17.66 14.83
N ARG A 303 0.18 -16.94 15.73
CA ARG A 303 -1.27 -17.05 15.91
C ARG A 303 -2.03 -16.69 14.63
N LYS A 304 -1.65 -15.61 13.93
CA LYS A 304 -2.37 -15.10 12.75
C LYS A 304 -2.32 -16.08 11.58
N TRP A 305 -1.14 -16.64 11.29
CA TRP A 305 -0.98 -17.57 10.18
C TRP A 305 -1.46 -18.99 10.50
N VAL A 306 -1.37 -19.43 11.76
CA VAL A 306 -1.98 -20.70 12.20
C VAL A 306 -3.51 -20.63 12.08
N GLU A 307 -4.15 -19.55 12.57
CA GLU A 307 -5.61 -19.36 12.44
C GLU A 307 -6.06 -19.40 10.97
N ALA A 308 -5.29 -18.82 10.05
CA ALA A 308 -5.59 -18.82 8.62
C ALA A 308 -5.54 -20.23 8.01
N LEU A 309 -4.45 -20.97 8.28
CA LEU A 309 -4.26 -22.33 7.77
C LEU A 309 -5.27 -23.32 8.36
N LEU A 310 -5.58 -23.16 9.66
CA LEU A 310 -6.64 -23.93 10.29
C LEU A 310 -7.98 -23.69 9.59
N GLY A 311 -8.37 -22.44 9.34
CA GLY A 311 -9.63 -22.12 8.65
C GLY A 311 -9.77 -22.78 7.28
N ALA A 312 -8.66 -22.90 6.53
CA ALA A 312 -8.63 -23.53 5.21
C ALA A 312 -8.64 -25.08 5.27
N ALA A 313 -8.10 -25.68 6.33
CA ALA A 313 -8.04 -27.13 6.53
C ALA A 313 -9.22 -27.71 7.33
N PHE A 314 -9.91 -26.88 8.12
CA PHE A 314 -10.85 -27.30 9.17
C PHE A 314 -12.01 -28.21 8.74
N PRO A 315 -12.58 -28.14 7.53
CA PRO A 315 -13.72 -28.98 7.17
C PRO A 315 -13.46 -30.50 7.20
N GLY A 316 -12.21 -30.95 7.34
CA GLY A 316 -11.82 -32.36 7.16
C GLY A 316 -11.08 -33.06 8.31
N LEU A 317 -10.81 -32.41 9.45
CA LEU A 317 -9.93 -32.94 10.50
C LEU A 317 -10.68 -33.32 11.79
N ASP A 318 -10.35 -34.49 12.36
CA ASP A 318 -10.69 -34.86 13.74
C ASP A 318 -9.66 -34.32 14.74
N GLU A 319 -9.87 -34.52 16.04
CA GLU A 319 -9.02 -33.96 17.11
C GLU A 319 -7.55 -34.43 17.00
N ASP A 320 -7.32 -35.71 16.70
CA ASP A 320 -5.98 -36.27 16.50
C ASP A 320 -5.32 -35.75 15.20
N GLY A 321 -6.11 -35.63 14.12
CA GLY A 321 -5.68 -35.07 12.84
C GLY A 321 -5.33 -33.59 12.94
N LEU A 322 -6.05 -32.83 13.76
CA LEU A 322 -5.79 -31.41 14.04
C LEU A 322 -4.44 -31.21 14.74
N GLN A 323 -4.20 -31.96 15.82
CA GLN A 323 -2.91 -31.88 16.53
C GLN A 323 -1.75 -32.27 15.60
N ARG A 324 -1.93 -33.34 14.81
CA ARG A 324 -0.89 -33.76 13.87
C ARG A 324 -0.65 -32.76 12.75
N TYR A 325 -1.71 -32.12 12.26
CA TYR A 325 -1.61 -31.06 11.26
C TYR A 325 -0.81 -29.86 11.79
N LEU A 326 -1.09 -29.40 13.01
CA LEU A 326 -0.36 -28.33 13.67
C LEU A 326 1.13 -28.66 13.86
N ASP A 327 1.45 -29.89 14.27
CA ASP A 327 2.85 -30.35 14.40
C ASP A 327 3.60 -30.24 13.06
N ILE A 328 2.96 -30.66 11.96
CA ILE A 328 3.54 -30.60 10.61
C ILE A 328 3.72 -29.15 10.15
N LEU A 329 2.74 -28.26 10.43
CA LEU A 329 2.85 -26.85 10.09
C LEU A 329 4.04 -26.18 10.78
N MET A 330 4.22 -26.44 12.09
CA MET A 330 5.34 -25.91 12.85
C MET A 330 6.68 -26.45 12.34
N GLU A 331 6.76 -27.74 12.02
CA GLU A 331 7.96 -28.35 11.44
C GLU A 331 8.32 -27.69 10.09
N ARG A 332 7.34 -27.55 9.19
CA ARG A 332 7.53 -26.94 7.86
C ARG A 332 7.90 -25.47 7.95
N HIS A 333 7.25 -24.69 8.81
CA HIS A 333 7.60 -23.31 9.07
C HIS A 333 9.05 -23.17 9.54
N ASN A 334 9.46 -24.00 10.52
CA ASN A 334 10.84 -23.99 11.02
C ASN A 334 11.85 -24.45 9.96
N ALA A 335 11.49 -25.41 9.10
CA ALA A 335 12.33 -25.83 7.98
C ALA A 335 12.46 -24.72 6.92
N LEU A 336 11.38 -23.99 6.63
CA LEU A 336 11.38 -22.84 5.72
C LEU A 336 12.23 -21.69 6.28
N ASN A 337 12.08 -21.34 7.56
CA ASN A 337 12.94 -20.35 8.24
C ASN A 337 14.43 -20.66 8.11
N ARG A 338 14.81 -21.94 8.14
CA ARG A 338 16.21 -22.35 7.90
C ARG A 338 16.60 -22.28 6.42
N ALA A 339 15.69 -22.67 5.52
CA ALA A 339 15.96 -22.73 4.09
C ALA A 339 15.99 -21.35 3.42
N THR A 340 15.22 -20.37 3.88
CA THR A 340 15.18 -19.01 3.33
C THR A 340 16.46 -18.22 3.63
N ALA A 341 17.26 -18.66 4.59
CA ALA A 341 18.60 -18.12 4.83
C ALA A 341 19.62 -18.51 3.73
N ASP A 342 19.30 -19.51 2.90
CA ASP A 342 20.11 -19.93 1.75
C ASP A 342 19.30 -19.82 0.45
N PRO A 343 19.53 -18.77 -0.35
CA PRO A 343 18.85 -18.57 -1.64
C PRO A 343 18.97 -19.76 -2.59
N ARG A 344 20.07 -20.53 -2.53
CA ARG A 344 20.27 -21.71 -3.38
C ARG A 344 19.38 -22.87 -2.95
N ALA A 345 19.26 -23.10 -1.64
CA ALA A 345 18.39 -24.14 -1.11
C ALA A 345 16.92 -23.88 -1.47
N MET A 346 16.47 -22.62 -1.38
CA MET A 346 15.11 -22.25 -1.79
C MET A 346 14.90 -22.47 -3.29
N ARG A 347 15.89 -22.13 -4.12
CA ARG A 347 15.85 -22.35 -5.56
C ARG A 347 15.72 -23.83 -5.93
N GLU A 348 16.57 -24.68 -5.36
CA GLU A 348 16.54 -26.13 -5.64
C GLU A 348 15.18 -26.73 -5.24
N ARG A 349 14.55 -26.22 -4.17
CA ARG A 349 13.20 -26.62 -3.77
C ARG A 349 12.14 -26.22 -4.79
N LEU A 350 12.13 -24.97 -5.26
CA LEU A 350 11.16 -24.51 -6.26
C LEU A 350 11.35 -25.17 -7.62
N ALA A 351 12.60 -25.39 -8.04
CA ALA A 351 12.93 -26.06 -9.30
C ALA A 351 12.50 -27.54 -9.32
N ALA A 352 12.37 -28.18 -8.16
CA ALA A 352 11.93 -29.57 -8.05
C ALA A 352 10.39 -29.74 -8.17
N LEU A 353 9.62 -28.66 -8.15
CA LEU A 353 8.16 -28.71 -8.27
C LEU A 353 7.75 -28.98 -9.73
N SER A 354 6.72 -29.81 -9.90
CA SER A 354 6.00 -29.89 -11.18
C SER A 354 5.28 -28.57 -11.43
N GLU A 355 4.87 -28.32 -12.69
CA GLU A 355 4.13 -27.11 -13.04
C GLU A 355 2.83 -26.95 -12.22
N GLU A 356 2.11 -28.04 -12.01
CA GLU A 356 0.89 -28.05 -11.18
C GLU A 356 1.21 -27.73 -9.71
N ALA A 357 2.26 -28.33 -9.15
CA ALA A 357 2.68 -28.05 -7.77
C ALA A 357 3.19 -26.60 -7.61
N LEU A 358 3.88 -26.08 -8.62
CA LEU A 358 4.37 -24.70 -8.63
C LEU A 358 3.22 -23.68 -8.72
N SER A 359 2.17 -23.99 -9.49
CA SER A 359 0.96 -23.17 -9.54
C SER A 359 0.22 -23.17 -8.18
N GLN A 360 0.08 -24.34 -7.55
CA GLN A 360 -0.49 -24.48 -6.21
C GLN A 360 0.32 -23.70 -5.17
N TRP A 361 1.64 -23.79 -5.23
CA TRP A 361 2.56 -23.02 -4.39
C TRP A 361 2.37 -21.50 -4.59
N ALA A 362 2.29 -21.03 -5.84
CA ALA A 362 2.08 -19.62 -6.15
C ALA A 362 0.73 -19.08 -5.65
N GLN A 363 -0.31 -19.92 -5.69
CA GLN A 363 -1.63 -19.60 -5.11
C GLN A 363 -1.53 -19.41 -3.60
N GLY A 364 -0.89 -20.34 -2.88
CA GLY A 364 -0.71 -20.24 -1.44
C GLY A 364 0.13 -19.03 -1.02
N PHE A 365 1.23 -18.77 -1.73
CA PHE A 365 2.08 -17.60 -1.50
C PHE A 365 1.28 -16.30 -1.63
N THR A 366 0.49 -16.19 -2.71
CA THR A 366 -0.29 -14.98 -2.96
C THR A 366 -1.44 -14.82 -1.98
N GLU A 367 -2.09 -15.90 -1.55
CA GLU A 367 -3.12 -15.83 -0.51
C GLU A 367 -2.55 -15.26 0.79
N ALA A 368 -1.40 -15.75 1.23
CA ALA A 368 -0.72 -15.22 2.41
C ALA A 368 -0.38 -13.73 2.25
N GLN A 369 0.12 -13.32 1.09
CA GLN A 369 0.43 -11.91 0.82
C GLN A 369 -0.83 -11.02 0.86
N ASN A 370 -1.92 -11.47 0.23
CA ASN A 370 -3.20 -10.75 0.25
C ASN A 370 -3.81 -10.70 1.65
N ARG A 371 -3.62 -11.74 2.45
CA ARG A 371 -4.14 -11.82 3.81
C ARG A 371 -3.33 -11.02 4.80
N PHE A 372 -2.03 -10.87 4.57
CA PHE A 372 -1.09 -10.15 5.43
C PHE A 372 -0.50 -8.94 4.70
N ARG A 373 -1.32 -8.15 4.01
CA ARG A 373 -0.88 -6.99 3.21
C ARG A 373 0.00 -6.02 3.99
N SER A 374 -0.31 -5.75 5.25
CA SER A 374 0.51 -4.90 6.14
C SER A 374 1.90 -5.45 6.43
N ALA A 375 2.13 -6.74 6.25
CA ALA A 375 3.45 -7.35 6.35
C ALA A 375 4.28 -7.20 5.05
N TRP A 376 3.63 -6.80 3.96
CA TRP A 376 4.14 -6.75 2.58
C TRP A 376 4.04 -5.35 1.94
N LEU A 377 4.07 -4.29 2.76
CA LEU A 377 3.91 -2.90 2.28
C LEU A 377 4.90 -2.57 1.16
N ALA A 378 4.46 -1.86 0.12
CA ALA A 378 5.26 -1.60 -1.08
C ALA A 378 6.55 -0.83 -0.75
N LYS A 379 6.51 0.05 0.26
CA LYS A 379 7.68 0.79 0.75
C LYS A 379 8.79 -0.09 1.35
N THR A 380 8.49 -1.34 1.68
CA THR A 380 9.46 -2.31 2.24
C THR A 380 10.09 -3.19 1.16
N LEU A 381 9.70 -3.02 -0.11
CA LEU A 381 10.08 -3.88 -1.22
C LEU A 381 10.82 -3.05 -2.29
N ASN A 382 11.96 -3.54 -2.75
CA ASN A 382 12.68 -2.90 -3.86
C ASN A 382 12.00 -3.23 -5.22
N ALA A 383 12.55 -2.72 -6.33
CA ALA A 383 11.97 -2.94 -7.66
C ALA A 383 12.02 -4.42 -8.10
N ASP A 384 13.08 -5.14 -7.74
CA ASP A 384 13.27 -6.55 -8.08
C ASP A 384 12.33 -7.45 -7.28
N ASP A 385 12.16 -7.16 -5.98
CA ASP A 385 11.19 -7.86 -5.12
C ASP A 385 9.78 -7.76 -5.70
N ARG A 386 9.39 -6.55 -6.14
CA ARG A 386 8.09 -6.30 -6.78
C ARG A 386 7.96 -7.04 -8.11
N ALA A 387 9.02 -7.15 -8.91
CA ALA A 387 9.00 -7.91 -10.16
C ALA A 387 8.80 -9.41 -9.91
N VAL A 388 9.52 -9.97 -8.94
CA VAL A 388 9.39 -11.39 -8.54
C VAL A 388 8.00 -11.68 -7.98
N ILE A 389 7.47 -10.82 -7.11
CA ILE A 389 6.11 -10.96 -6.55
C ILE A 389 5.07 -10.94 -7.68
N ARG A 390 5.17 -10.00 -8.63
CA ARG A 390 4.25 -9.95 -9.78
C ARG A 390 4.30 -11.22 -10.61
N ALA A 391 5.50 -11.76 -10.81
CA ALA A 391 5.66 -13.03 -11.51
C ALA A 391 4.97 -14.17 -10.75
N ILE A 392 5.24 -14.32 -9.43
CA ILE A 392 4.59 -15.33 -8.58
C ILE A 392 3.06 -15.23 -8.68
N ARG A 393 2.51 -14.01 -8.65
CA ARG A 393 1.07 -13.79 -8.82
C ARG A 393 0.55 -14.21 -10.20
N ALA A 394 1.33 -14.03 -11.27
CA ALA A 394 0.97 -14.49 -12.61
C ALA A 394 0.95 -16.02 -12.70
N GLY A 395 1.88 -16.70 -12.02
CA GLY A 395 1.94 -18.18 -11.97
C GLY A 395 0.78 -18.88 -11.25
N ARG A 396 -0.19 -18.14 -10.70
CA ARG A 396 -1.37 -18.68 -10.02
C ARG A 396 -2.37 -19.37 -10.95
N GLY A 397 -2.39 -19.02 -12.24
CA GLY A 397 -3.46 -19.41 -13.15
C GLY A 397 -3.37 -20.88 -13.57
N ASN A 398 -2.52 -21.19 -14.54
CA ASN A 398 -2.34 -22.56 -15.05
C ASN A 398 -0.86 -22.98 -15.08
N ALA A 399 -0.63 -24.26 -15.38
CA ALA A 399 0.70 -24.88 -15.45
C ALA A 399 1.68 -24.12 -16.38
N ASP A 400 1.19 -23.62 -17.52
CA ASP A 400 2.01 -22.87 -18.50
C ASP A 400 2.45 -21.51 -17.94
N GLU A 401 1.59 -20.84 -17.17
CA GLU A 401 1.90 -19.56 -16.50
C GLU A 401 2.85 -19.74 -15.30
N ALA A 402 2.79 -20.89 -14.63
CA ALA A 402 3.73 -21.24 -13.56
C ALA A 402 5.15 -21.50 -14.09
N GLU A 403 5.29 -22.06 -15.30
CA GLU A 403 6.61 -22.29 -15.93
C GLU A 403 7.36 -20.97 -16.21
N ALA A 404 6.63 -19.87 -16.43
CA ALA A 404 7.20 -18.53 -16.59
C ALA A 404 7.93 -18.00 -15.34
N LEU A 405 7.78 -18.66 -14.17
CA LEU A 405 8.53 -18.35 -12.95
C LEU A 405 9.98 -18.87 -12.99
N ARG A 406 10.24 -19.96 -13.71
CA ARG A 406 11.54 -20.62 -13.67
C ARG A 406 12.72 -19.76 -14.15
N PRO A 407 12.59 -18.92 -15.20
CA PRO A 407 13.65 -18.01 -15.62
C PRO A 407 13.93 -16.87 -14.64
N LEU A 408 13.00 -16.59 -13.71
CA LEU A 408 13.09 -15.49 -12.74
C LEU A 408 13.68 -15.93 -11.40
N LEU A 409 13.80 -17.24 -11.19
CA LEU A 409 14.66 -17.78 -10.15
C LEU A 409 16.11 -17.50 -10.61
N PRO A 410 16.94 -16.81 -9.82
CA PRO A 410 18.30 -16.49 -10.24
C PRO A 410 19.06 -17.76 -10.64
N ALA A 411 20.02 -17.66 -11.57
CA ALA A 411 20.78 -18.79 -12.13
C ALA A 411 21.66 -19.52 -11.11
#